data_AF-A0A7X8VVB2-F1
#
_entry.id   AF-A0A7X8VVB2-F1
#
_cell.length_a   1.000
_cell.length_b   1.000
_cell.length_c   1.000
_cell.angle_alpha   90.00
_cell.angle_beta   90.00
_cell.angle_gamma   90.00
#
_symmetry.space_group_name_H-M   'P 1'
#
loop_
_entity.id
_entity.type
_entity.pdbx_description
1 polymer ?
#
loop_
_entity_poly.entity_id
_entity_poly.type
_entity_poly.pdbx_seq_one_letter_code
_entity_poly.pdbx_strand_id
1 'polypeptide(L)'
;SSTKAQTGHMLGAAGGFESAVCVRALQEGIIPGTMNYETPDPECDLDYVPNAYRRQALESVLKVNLGFGGHNAAIIYSQYN
;
A
#
# COMPACT_ATOMS: atom_id res chain seq x y z
N SER A 1 0.33 -0.08 -4.73
CA SER A 1 -0.98 0.59 -4.52
C SER A 1 -0.94 1.49 -3.29
N SER A 2 -1.90 2.42 -3.15
CA SER A 2 -2.00 3.36 -2.02
C SER A 2 -3.36 3.27 -1.33
N THR A 3 -3.36 2.83 -0.07
CA THR A 3 -4.58 2.72 0.77
C THR A 3 -5.06 4.07 1.29
N LYS A 4 -4.18 5.09 1.30
CA LYS A 4 -4.53 6.46 1.68
C LYS A 4 -5.61 7.07 0.78
N ALA A 5 -5.77 6.55 -0.44
CA ALA A 5 -6.87 6.92 -1.32
C ALA A 5 -8.27 6.68 -0.69
N GLN A 6 -8.37 5.73 0.25
CA GLN A 6 -9.61 5.38 0.94
C GLN A 6 -9.62 5.90 2.39
N THR A 7 -8.47 5.84 3.06
CA THR A 7 -8.39 6.15 4.50
C THR A 7 -7.95 7.57 4.81
N GLY A 8 -7.53 8.32 3.80
CA GLY A 8 -6.76 9.55 3.99
C GLY A 8 -5.39 9.30 4.62
N HIS A 9 -4.70 10.38 4.95
CA HIS A 9 -3.39 10.31 5.60
C HIS A 9 -3.51 10.41 7.12
N MET A 10 -3.34 9.28 7.81
CA MET A 10 -3.47 9.20 9.27
C MET A 10 -2.22 9.65 10.06
N LEU A 11 -1.34 10.46 9.43
CA LEU A 11 -0.07 10.93 10.01
C LEU A 11 0.72 9.78 10.67
N GLY A 12 1.04 9.89 11.96
CA GLY A 12 1.79 8.88 12.69
C GLY A 12 1.12 7.50 12.74
N ALA A 13 -0.22 7.42 12.63
CA ALA A 13 -0.94 6.15 12.62
C ALA A 13 -0.91 5.43 11.26
N ALA A 14 -0.56 6.14 10.18
CA ALA A 14 -0.55 5.58 8.82
C ALA A 14 0.38 4.36 8.73
N GLY A 15 1.56 4.44 9.36
CA GLY A 15 2.53 3.35 9.33
C GLY A 15 2.02 2.06 9.98
N GLY A 16 1.26 2.16 11.08
CA GLY A 16 0.67 1.00 11.76
C GLY A 16 -0.53 0.43 11.00
N PHE A 17 -1.40 1.30 10.47
CA PHE A 17 -2.54 0.87 9.66
C PHE A 17 -2.09 0.14 8.39
N GLU A 18 -1.13 0.70 7.66
CA GLU A 18 -0.60 0.09 6.42
C GLU A 18 0.11 -1.23 6.70
N SER A 19 0.77 -1.37 7.85
CA SER A 19 1.32 -2.65 8.30
C SER A 19 0.24 -3.71 8.50
N ALA A 20 -0.89 -3.37 9.13
CA ALA A 20 -2.02 -4.28 9.26
C ALA A 20 -2.59 -4.67 7.89
N VAL A 21 -2.76 -3.70 6.98
CA VAL A 21 -3.24 -3.96 5.62
C VAL A 21 -2.27 -4.88 4.85
N CYS A 22 -0.96 -4.68 4.98
CA CYS A 22 0.05 -5.56 4.34
C CYS A 22 -0.09 -7.02 4.80
N VAL A 23 -0.24 -7.23 6.11
CA VAL A 23 -0.43 -8.59 6.66
C VAL A 23 -1.74 -9.21 6.16
N ARG A 24 -2.84 -8.43 6.10
CA ARG A 24 -4.11 -8.92 5.52
C ARG A 24 -3.99 -9.23 4.03
N ALA A 25 -3.27 -8.41 3.27
CA ALA A 25 -3.03 -8.63 1.85
C ALA A 25 -2.29 -9.95 1.62
N LEU A 26 -1.26 -10.25 2.42
CA LEU A 26 -0.58 -11.55 2.40
C LEU A 26 -1.57 -12.69 2.73
N GLN A 27 -2.29 -12.58 3.84
CA GLN A 27 -3.20 -13.64 4.31
C GLN A 27 -4.33 -13.96 3.32
N GLU A 28 -4.90 -12.94 2.67
CA GLU A 28 -6.10 -13.09 1.84
C GLU A 28 -5.79 -13.15 0.33
N GLY A 29 -4.57 -12.81 -0.07
CA GLY A 29 -4.18 -12.66 -1.47
C GLY A 29 -4.97 -11.56 -2.17
N ILE A 30 -5.24 -10.44 -1.48
CA ILE A 30 -5.99 -9.30 -2.00
C ILE A 30 -5.11 -8.05 -1.91
N ILE A 31 -4.80 -7.46 -3.06
CA ILE A 31 -4.09 -6.18 -3.17
C ILE A 31 -5.15 -5.05 -3.16
N PRO A 32 -5.08 -4.11 -2.19
CA PRO A 32 -5.98 -2.96 -2.18
C PRO A 32 -5.78 -2.10 -3.42
N GLY A 33 -6.88 -1.54 -3.91
CA GLY A 33 -6.90 -0.64 -5.05
C GLY A 33 -6.59 0.79 -4.62
N THR A 34 -5.91 1.53 -5.50
CA THR A 34 -5.78 2.98 -5.36
C THR A 34 -7.03 3.63 -5.93
N MET A 35 -7.96 4.00 -5.04
CA MET A 35 -9.25 4.60 -5.42
C MET A 35 -9.09 6.04 -5.93
N ASN A 36 -10.07 6.49 -6.71
CA ASN A 36 -10.12 7.83 -7.31
C ASN A 36 -8.96 8.14 -8.28
N TYR A 37 -8.33 7.11 -8.85
CA TYR A 37 -7.26 7.27 -9.82
C TYR A 37 -7.85 7.33 -11.23
N GLU A 38 -8.26 8.52 -11.67
CA GLU A 38 -8.95 8.74 -12.96
C GLU A 38 -8.06 9.41 -14.01
N THR A 39 -7.12 10.24 -13.57
CA THR A 39 -6.22 11.02 -14.43
C THR A 39 -4.78 10.62 -14.15
N PRO A 40 -4.18 9.73 -14.96
CA PRO A 40 -2.79 9.34 -14.80
C PRO A 40 -1.83 10.50 -15.04
N ASP A 41 -0.76 10.56 -14.25
CA ASP A 41 0.38 11.45 -14.48
C ASP A 41 1.41 10.70 -15.34
N PRO A 42 1.91 11.28 -16.46
CA PRO A 42 2.94 10.65 -17.29
C PRO A 42 4.24 10.28 -16.55
N GLU A 43 4.57 10.95 -15.45
CA GLU A 43 5.74 10.63 -14.61
C GLU A 43 5.45 9.50 -13.62
N CYS A 44 4.19 9.12 -13.46
CA CYS A 44 3.74 8.01 -12.62
C CYS A 44 3.33 6.83 -13.52
N ASP A 45 4.30 6.04 -13.95
CA ASP A 45 4.16 4.98 -14.96
C ASP A 45 4.09 3.56 -14.37
N LEU A 46 3.95 3.43 -13.05
CA LEU A 46 3.86 2.12 -12.36
C LEU A 46 2.44 1.56 -12.32
N ASP A 47 2.32 0.30 -11.92
CA ASP A 47 1.01 -0.31 -11.62
C ASP A 47 0.50 0.09 -10.23
N TYR A 48 -0.36 1.10 -10.20
CA TYR A 48 -0.97 1.60 -8.96
C TYR A 48 -2.19 0.79 -8.51
N VAL A 49 -2.61 -0.25 -9.24
CA VAL A 49 -3.85 -1.02 -8.97
C VAL A 49 -5.07 -0.08 -8.93
N PRO A 50 -5.41 0.59 -10.04
CA PRO A 50 -6.40 1.67 -10.02
C PRO A 50 -7.84 1.18 -9.85
N ASN A 51 -8.60 1.85 -8.97
CA ASN A 51 -10.06 1.76 -8.81
C ASN A 51 -10.69 0.37 -8.58
N ALA A 52 -9.89 -0.68 -8.40
CA ALA A 52 -10.37 -2.02 -8.13
C ALA A 52 -9.38 -2.79 -7.25
N TYR A 53 -9.89 -3.71 -6.44
CA TYR A 53 -9.04 -4.66 -5.72
C TYR A 53 -8.57 -5.76 -6.67
N ARG A 54 -7.33 -6.21 -6.51
CA ARG A 54 -6.77 -7.30 -7.32
C ARG A 54 -6.52 -8.52 -6.45
N ARG A 55 -7.03 -9.68 -6.87
CA ARG A 55 -6.70 -10.96 -6.24
C ARG A 55 -5.43 -11.54 -6.85
N GLN A 56 -4.44 -11.82 -6.01
CA GLN A 56 -3.15 -12.39 -6.41
C GLN A 56 -2.48 -13.04 -5.19
N ALA A 57 -1.85 -14.21 -5.37
CA ALA A 57 -1.02 -14.80 -4.32
C ALA A 57 0.23 -13.92 -4.09
N LEU A 58 0.53 -13.63 -2.83
CA LEU A 58 1.64 -12.77 -2.42
C LEU A 58 2.56 -13.55 -1.48
N GLU A 59 3.85 -13.57 -1.79
CA GLU A 59 4.89 -14.15 -0.92
C GLU A 59 5.44 -13.10 0.04
N SER A 60 5.64 -11.88 -0.46
CA SER A 60 6.15 -10.73 0.28
C SER A 60 5.46 -9.44 -0.15
N VAL A 61 5.42 -8.48 0.77
CA VAL A 61 4.93 -7.12 0.51
C VAL A 61 5.86 -6.10 1.17
N LEU A 62 6.03 -4.96 0.51
CA LEU A 62 6.81 -3.82 0.99
C LEU A 62 5.86 -2.66 1.26
N LYS A 63 6.02 -2.01 2.42
CA LYS A 63 5.42 -0.68 2.68
C LYS A 63 6.49 0.34 3.01
N VAL A 64 6.30 1.55 2.51
CA VAL A 64 7.22 2.68 2.67
C VAL A 64 6.47 3.86 3.25
N ASN A 65 7.05 4.48 4.29
CA ASN A 65 6.56 5.73 4.87
C ASN A 65 7.67 6.78 4.78
N LEU A 66 7.33 7.91 4.15
CA LEU A 66 8.19 9.07 3.99
C LEU A 66 7.53 10.23 4.72
N GLY A 67 8.07 10.58 5.88
CA GLY A 67 7.50 11.55 6.81
C GLY A 67 8.21 12.91 6.77
N PHE A 68 7.54 13.93 7.31
CA PHE A 68 8.15 15.24 7.52
C PHE A 68 9.42 15.16 8.37
N GLY A 69 10.36 16.08 8.12
CA GLY A 69 11.68 16.09 8.75
C GLY A 69 12.67 15.09 8.16
N GLY A 70 12.32 14.44 7.02
CA GLY A 70 13.21 13.50 6.33
C GLY A 70 13.22 12.10 6.91
N HIS A 71 12.22 11.74 7.72
CA HIS A 71 12.10 10.41 8.31
C HIS A 71 11.58 9.41 7.28
N ASN A 72 12.46 8.52 6.83
CA ASN A 72 12.13 7.51 5.83
C ASN A 72 12.24 6.11 6.43
N ALA A 73 11.19 5.31 6.32
CA ALA A 73 11.14 3.95 6.83
C ALA A 73 10.52 3.00 5.79
N ALA A 74 11.10 1.80 5.68
CA ALA A 74 10.63 0.73 4.82
C ALA A 74 10.54 -0.57 5.63
N ILE A 75 9.44 -1.32 5.48
CA ILE A 75 9.22 -2.61 6.15
C ILE A 75 8.74 -3.63 5.13
N ILE A 76 9.36 -4.80 5.13
CA ILE A 76 8.95 -5.96 4.35
C ILE A 76 8.26 -6.96 5.28
N TYR A 77 7.12 -7.48 4.84
CA TYR A 77 6.45 -8.64 5.44
C TYR A 77 6.49 -9.79 4.45
N SER A 78 6.67 -11.01 4.94
CA SER A 78 6.61 -12.23 4.14
C SER A 78 5.69 -13.25 4.81
N GLN A 79 5.14 -14.17 4.01
CA GLN A 79 4.40 -15.31 4.54
C GLN A 79 5.25 -16.09 5.55
N TYR A 80 4.60 -16.60 6.59
CA TYR A 80 5.21 -17.50 7.55
C TYR A 80 5.14 -18.93 7.01
N ASN A 81 6.29 -19.62 6.98
CA ASN A 81 6.42 -21.00 6.50
C ASN A 81 6.30 -22.00 7.63
#